data_AF-A0AAD9JH65-F1
#
_entry.id   AF-A0AAD9JH65-F1
#
_cell.length_a   1.000
_cell.length_b   1.000
_cell.length_c   1.000
_cell.angle_alpha   90.00
_cell.angle_beta   90.00
_cell.angle_gamma   90.00
#
_symmetry.space_group_name_H-M   'P 1'
#
loop_
_entity.id
_entity.type
_entity.pdbx_description
1 polymer ?
#
loop_
_entity_poly.entity_id
_entity_poly.type
_entity_poly.pdbx_seq_one_letter_code
_entity_poly.pdbx_strand_id
1 'polypeptide(L)'
;MYVEKLGILKAITDELDNTCYAIIGDWNANLCDIDNSLFAGHMINFCSENNLKISSCAHLPERSYTYVSERWNTTSWLDHVIASNDFHNSISKINIMYDVSDEDHIPFKVYINSDNIPKLTSSINNGRAKIKWNNMTDNDISKYCMLTERCLHSIRIPTEAVGCRDTQCTNVNHIESINKMYNDIVSSLIQAGEESSQNKKRSYTNKPGWAEYVDNLYDSSREVRHMWVNAGKPRQGPVYDLHVKSKARFKYALRFIKNNENALRKEALAKKLTELNPEAFWREIKTINNCNTPLPSSIEGVSGGKEIVDLWRKHFCDLLNCVSNSSVDMSEYDCDTSYDEIVVTVEEVTNAIKKLDINKACGSDGICSEHIKYADKALVPLLSLCFTIFFAHGFLPESMLSVVLVPVIKDKAGKISSKDNYRPIALASVFSKTIEVIILGRIEIFLDTNPNQFGFKKKHGTDQCIYVLKEIIDLYRTLNGSVFVCFLDASKAFDRVNHRTLFKNLSERGVPVYILRILMYWYHNQTTCIKWGDLLSTKFKVTNGVRKGGDIIPLLI
;
A
#
# COMPACT_ATOMS: atom_id res chain seq x y z
N MET A 1 7.42 -23.72 32.33
CA MET A 1 8.18 -22.50 31.98
C MET A 1 9.15 -22.72 30.81
N TYR A 2 10.11 -23.65 30.87
CA TYR A 2 11.08 -23.86 29.78
C TYR A 2 10.46 -24.42 28.48
N VAL A 3 9.62 -25.46 28.59
CA VAL A 3 8.90 -26.06 27.44
C VAL A 3 7.94 -25.07 26.77
N GLU A 4 7.32 -24.19 27.55
CA GLU A 4 6.42 -23.14 27.06
C GLU A 4 7.17 -22.11 26.18
N LYS A 5 8.40 -21.74 26.56
CA LYS A 5 9.26 -20.86 25.75
C LYS A 5 9.67 -21.51 24.42
N LEU A 6 9.96 -22.82 24.43
CA LEU A 6 10.23 -23.58 23.20
C LEU A 6 8.99 -23.66 22.30
N GLY A 7 7.79 -23.76 22.88
CA GLY A 7 6.52 -23.68 22.15
C GLY A 7 6.30 -22.32 21.46
N ILE A 8 6.66 -21.21 22.11
CA ILE A 8 6.62 -19.88 21.50
C ILE A 8 7.61 -19.78 20.33
N LEU A 9 8.84 -20.30 20.51
CA LEU A 9 9.83 -20.32 19.44
C LEU A 9 9.34 -21.11 18.24
N LYS A 10 8.67 -22.25 18.47
CA LYS A 10 8.04 -23.04 17.41
C LYS A 10 6.97 -22.26 16.66
N ALA A 11 6.06 -21.60 17.37
CA ALA A 11 5.03 -20.77 16.75
C ALA A 11 5.63 -19.65 15.89
N ILE A 12 6.68 -18.98 16.37
CA ILE A 12 7.39 -17.95 15.60
C ILE A 12 8.04 -18.55 14.36
N THR A 13 8.69 -19.72 14.47
CA THR A 13 9.31 -20.37 13.30
C THR A 13 8.30 -20.87 12.28
N ASP A 14 7.11 -21.28 12.71
CA ASP A 14 6.04 -21.74 11.83
C ASP A 14 5.32 -20.58 11.11
N GLU A 15 5.34 -19.37 11.69
CA GLU A 15 4.87 -18.13 11.04
C GLU A 15 5.84 -17.59 9.98
N LEU A 16 7.10 -18.06 9.96
CA LEU A 16 8.08 -17.64 8.97
C LEU A 16 7.92 -18.46 7.68
N ASP A 17 7.59 -17.80 6.57
CA ASP A 17 7.55 -18.39 5.22
C ASP A 17 8.93 -18.84 4.69
N ASN A 18 10.01 -18.67 5.48
CA ASN A 18 11.39 -18.91 5.07
C ASN A 18 11.93 -20.21 5.69
N THR A 19 12.50 -21.08 4.85
CA THR A 19 13.13 -22.34 5.30
C THR A 19 14.55 -22.16 5.87
N CYS A 20 15.15 -20.97 5.69
CA CYS A 20 16.52 -20.66 6.09
C CYS A 20 16.56 -19.59 7.20
N TYR A 21 16.87 -20.00 8.44
CA TYR A 21 16.95 -19.12 9.61
C TYR A 21 17.90 -19.65 10.69
N ALA A 22 18.26 -18.78 11.65
CA ALA A 22 18.98 -19.11 12.87
C ALA A 22 18.42 -18.36 14.08
N ILE A 23 18.52 -18.99 15.24
CA ILE A 23 18.13 -18.52 16.57
C ILE A 23 19.40 -18.41 17.40
N ILE A 24 19.71 -17.21 17.87
CA ILE A 24 20.98 -16.88 18.54
C ILE A 24 20.67 -16.17 19.85
N GLY A 25 21.28 -16.62 20.94
CA GLY A 25 21.16 -15.93 22.23
C GLY A 25 21.61 -16.77 23.42
N ASP A 26 21.27 -16.28 24.61
CA ASP A 26 21.45 -16.98 25.88
C ASP A 26 20.31 -17.99 26.10
N TRP A 27 20.66 -19.28 26.04
CA TRP A 27 19.71 -20.36 26.26
C TRP A 27 19.73 -20.86 27.71
N ASN A 28 20.67 -20.43 28.53
CA ASN A 28 20.89 -20.96 29.88
C ASN A 28 21.00 -22.52 29.89
N ALA A 29 21.54 -23.10 28.82
CA ALA A 29 21.69 -24.55 28.66
C ALA A 29 23.17 -24.88 28.53
N ASN A 30 23.74 -25.65 29.45
CA ASN A 30 25.13 -26.11 29.32
C ASN A 30 25.16 -27.50 28.70
N LEU A 31 25.51 -27.57 27.41
CA LEU A 31 25.53 -28.82 26.66
C LEU A 31 26.71 -29.75 27.02
N CYS A 32 27.73 -29.24 27.71
CA CYS A 32 28.88 -30.03 28.17
C CYS A 32 28.59 -30.78 29.49
N ASP A 33 27.50 -30.45 30.19
CA ASP A 33 27.09 -31.04 31.46
C ASP A 33 25.57 -31.29 31.44
N ILE A 34 25.18 -32.28 30.62
CA ILE A 34 23.76 -32.61 30.35
C ILE A 34 23.06 -33.12 31.62
N ASP A 35 23.79 -33.79 32.51
CA ASP A 35 23.24 -34.38 33.74
C ASP A 35 22.83 -33.30 34.76
N ASN A 36 23.55 -32.17 34.82
CA ASN A 36 23.21 -31.05 35.70
C ASN A 36 22.41 -29.93 35.01
N SER A 37 22.40 -29.87 33.68
CA SER A 37 21.65 -28.85 32.93
C SER A 37 20.24 -29.34 32.54
N LEU A 38 19.27 -29.09 33.43
CA LEU A 38 17.86 -29.47 33.24
C LEU A 38 17.25 -29.02 31.89
N PHE A 39 17.72 -27.91 31.31
CA PHE A 39 17.20 -27.39 30.04
C PHE A 39 17.97 -27.88 28.80
N ALA A 40 19.21 -28.37 28.96
CA ALA A 40 20.02 -28.86 27.84
C ALA A 40 19.34 -30.03 27.10
N GLY A 41 18.81 -31.01 27.84
CA GLY A 41 18.10 -32.15 27.25
C GLY A 41 16.84 -31.73 26.46
N HIS A 42 16.06 -30.77 26.98
CA HIS A 42 14.90 -30.23 26.28
C HIS A 42 15.27 -29.47 25.00
N MET A 43 16.38 -28.71 25.04
CA MET A 43 16.88 -28.00 23.87
C MET A 43 17.37 -28.96 22.76
N ILE A 44 18.06 -30.05 23.13
CA ILE A 44 18.51 -31.08 22.18
C ILE A 44 17.29 -31.76 21.52
N ASN A 45 16.30 -32.18 22.31
CA ASN A 45 15.09 -32.82 21.79
C ASN A 45 14.32 -31.87 20.86
N PHE A 46 14.15 -30.60 21.26
CA PHE A 46 13.52 -29.59 20.42
C PHE A 46 14.22 -29.41 19.08
N CYS A 47 15.56 -29.38 19.07
CA CYS A 47 16.32 -29.28 17.84
C CYS A 47 16.12 -30.52 16.94
N SER A 48 16.16 -31.71 17.53
CA SER A 48 15.96 -32.97 16.81
C SER A 48 14.56 -33.08 16.20
N GLU A 49 13.52 -32.71 16.94
CA GLU A 49 12.12 -32.78 16.47
C GLU A 49 11.82 -31.77 15.35
N ASN A 50 12.55 -30.65 15.31
CA ASN A 50 12.33 -29.56 14.36
C ASN A 50 13.38 -29.46 13.25
N ASN A 51 14.22 -30.49 13.07
CA ASN A 51 15.30 -30.52 12.06
C ASN A 51 16.27 -29.32 12.17
N LEU A 52 16.57 -28.88 13.39
CA LEU A 52 17.52 -27.80 13.67
C LEU A 52 18.86 -28.37 14.14
N LYS A 53 19.94 -27.66 13.81
CA LYS A 53 21.31 -27.96 14.23
C LYS A 53 21.81 -26.94 15.23
N ILE A 54 22.37 -27.42 16.34
CA ILE A 54 23.11 -26.60 17.30
C ILE A 54 24.48 -26.30 16.69
N SER A 55 24.53 -25.24 15.88
CA SER A 55 25.69 -24.85 15.07
C SER A 55 26.88 -24.44 15.93
N SER A 56 26.64 -23.93 17.13
CA SER A 56 27.71 -23.58 18.07
C SER A 56 28.52 -24.81 18.50
N CYS A 57 27.89 -25.96 18.78
CA CYS A 57 28.61 -27.22 19.08
C CYS A 57 29.34 -27.82 17.89
N ALA A 58 28.88 -27.57 16.67
CA ALA A 58 29.54 -28.06 15.47
C ALA A 58 30.81 -27.26 15.10
N HIS A 59 30.89 -25.99 15.51
CA HIS A 59 31.95 -25.07 15.07
C HIS A 59 32.90 -24.63 16.19
N LEU A 60 32.56 -24.87 17.46
CA LEU A 60 33.39 -24.51 18.61
C LEU A 60 33.89 -25.77 19.33
N PRO A 61 35.13 -25.78 19.86
CA PRO A 61 35.66 -26.90 20.63
C PRO A 61 34.85 -27.22 21.89
N GLU A 62 34.87 -28.48 22.35
CA GLU A 62 34.12 -28.96 23.53
C GLU A 62 34.46 -28.23 24.85
N ARG A 63 35.64 -27.59 24.95
CA ARG A 63 36.08 -26.83 26.13
C ARG A 63 35.76 -25.34 26.06
N SER A 64 34.94 -24.93 25.10
CA SER A 64 34.52 -23.54 24.95
C SER A 64 33.55 -23.15 26.07
N TYR A 65 33.62 -21.89 26.49
CA TYR A 65 32.69 -21.29 27.44
C TYR A 65 32.31 -19.89 27.00
N THR A 66 31.07 -19.49 27.28
CA THR A 66 30.53 -18.16 26.99
C THR A 66 30.12 -17.41 28.25
N TYR A 67 30.26 -18.04 29.41
CA TYR A 67 29.93 -17.48 30.70
C TYR A 67 30.99 -17.84 31.76
N VAL A 68 31.32 -16.89 32.63
CA VAL A 68 32.26 -17.04 33.75
C VAL A 68 31.57 -16.60 35.04
N SER A 69 31.56 -17.48 36.04
CA SER A 69 31.07 -17.14 37.38
C SER A 69 32.23 -16.82 38.31
N GLU A 70 32.44 -15.53 38.58
CA GLU A 70 33.52 -15.08 39.49
C GLU A 70 33.34 -15.60 40.92
N ARG A 71 32.09 -15.79 41.38
CA ARG A 71 31.80 -16.24 42.76
C ARG A 71 32.21 -17.68 43.02
N TRP A 72 32.15 -18.53 42.00
CA TRP A 72 32.41 -19.95 42.11
C TRP A 72 33.67 -20.38 41.35
N ASN A 73 34.30 -19.43 40.64
CA ASN A 73 35.43 -19.66 39.74
C ASN A 73 35.16 -20.80 38.73
N THR A 74 33.93 -20.82 38.20
CA THR A 74 33.46 -21.82 37.23
C THR A 74 33.15 -21.16 35.89
N THR A 75 33.21 -21.95 34.82
CA THR A 75 32.84 -21.52 33.47
C THR A 75 31.71 -22.39 32.94
N SER A 76 30.88 -21.83 32.07
CA SER A 76 29.79 -22.56 31.42
C SER A 76 29.56 -22.05 30.02
N TRP A 77 29.07 -22.92 29.13
CA TRP A 77 28.63 -22.53 27.80
C TRP A 77 27.12 -22.39 27.82
N LEU A 78 26.61 -21.16 27.80
CA LEU A 78 25.18 -20.86 27.93
C LEU A 78 24.58 -20.26 26.66
N ASP A 79 25.42 -19.67 25.82
CA ASP A 79 24.99 -18.98 24.60
C ASP A 79 25.17 -19.87 23.36
N HIS A 80 24.09 -20.09 22.62
CA HIS A 80 24.05 -21.02 21.49
C HIS A 80 23.55 -20.39 20.21
N VAL A 81 24.03 -20.95 19.10
CA VAL A 81 23.55 -20.70 17.74
C VAL A 81 22.84 -21.96 17.28
N ILE A 82 21.53 -21.88 17.13
CA ILE A 82 20.69 -22.96 16.60
C ILE A 82 20.22 -22.54 15.22
N ALA A 83 20.42 -23.37 14.20
CA ALA A 83 20.12 -22.99 12.82
C ALA A 83 19.38 -24.11 12.09
N SER A 84 18.53 -23.71 11.15
CA SER A 84 18.05 -24.59 10.08
C SER A 84 19.23 -25.22 9.33
N ASN A 85 19.03 -26.38 8.71
CA ASN A 85 20.11 -27.08 8.02
C ASN A 85 20.76 -26.24 6.89
N ASP A 86 19.95 -25.47 6.16
CA ASP A 86 20.43 -24.60 5.08
C ASP A 86 21.27 -23.44 5.61
N PHE A 87 20.83 -22.81 6.71
CA PHE A 87 21.58 -21.72 7.33
C PHE A 87 22.86 -22.25 8.00
N HIS A 88 22.81 -23.43 8.62
CA HIS A 88 23.97 -24.09 9.21
C HIS A 88 25.10 -24.29 8.20
N ASN A 89 24.78 -24.75 6.97
CA ASN A 89 25.77 -24.94 5.91
C ASN A 89 26.37 -23.62 5.39
N SER A 90 25.73 -22.48 5.68
CA SER A 90 26.21 -21.15 5.33
C SER A 90 27.17 -20.56 6.38
N ILE A 91 27.25 -21.16 7.58
CA ILE A 91 28.17 -20.71 8.63
C ILE A 91 29.57 -21.22 8.30
N SER A 92 30.54 -20.30 8.21
CA SER A 92 31.94 -20.65 7.92
C SER A 92 32.77 -20.83 9.18
N LYS A 93 32.50 -20.04 10.23
CA LYS A 93 33.22 -20.11 11.52
C LYS A 93 32.39 -19.47 12.63
N ILE A 94 32.55 -19.98 13.85
CA ILE A 94 32.10 -19.30 15.08
C ILE A 94 33.33 -19.07 15.96
N ASN A 95 33.47 -17.87 16.55
CA ASN A 95 34.62 -17.51 17.37
C ASN A 95 34.21 -16.75 18.63
N ILE A 96 34.58 -17.26 19.80
CA ILE A 96 34.36 -16.59 21.09
C ILE A 96 35.49 -15.57 21.33
N MET A 97 35.14 -14.39 21.81
CA MET A 97 36.07 -13.26 21.98
C MET A 97 36.44 -13.06 23.44
N TYR A 98 37.32 -13.92 23.96
CA TYR A 98 37.78 -13.90 25.35
C TYR A 98 38.47 -12.58 25.76
N ASP A 99 39.03 -11.84 24.80
CA ASP A 99 39.85 -10.64 25.07
C ASP A 99 39.08 -9.31 25.04
N VAL A 100 37.74 -9.34 24.92
CA VAL A 100 36.95 -8.13 24.54
C VAL A 100 35.96 -7.68 25.63
N SER A 101 35.81 -8.43 26.71
CA SER A 101 34.83 -8.15 27.76
C SER A 101 35.33 -8.59 29.14
N ASP A 102 35.19 -7.72 30.14
CA ASP A 102 35.30 -8.05 31.57
C ASP A 102 33.91 -8.34 32.20
N GLU A 103 32.90 -8.65 31.39
CA GLU A 103 31.56 -9.02 31.84
C GLU A 103 31.41 -10.56 31.97
N ASP A 104 30.49 -11.01 32.83
CA ASP A 104 30.23 -12.42 33.10
C ASP A 104 29.84 -13.23 31.84
N HIS A 105 29.31 -12.59 30.80
CA HIS A 105 29.08 -13.19 29.48
C HIS A 105 30.10 -12.71 28.44
N ILE A 106 30.61 -13.65 27.65
CA ILE A 106 31.66 -13.43 26.65
C ILE A 106 31.03 -13.44 25.26
N PRO A 107 31.19 -12.35 24.48
CA PRO A 107 30.59 -12.27 23.15
C PRO A 107 31.25 -13.26 22.17
N PHE A 108 30.48 -13.77 21.22
CA PHE A 108 30.99 -14.56 20.10
C PHE A 108 30.55 -13.99 18.75
N LYS A 109 31.37 -14.25 17.73
CA LYS A 109 31.15 -13.86 16.33
C LYS A 109 30.77 -15.08 15.50
N VAL A 110 29.78 -14.91 14.62
CA VAL A 110 29.39 -15.89 13.61
C VAL A 110 29.75 -15.33 12.25
N TYR A 111 30.56 -16.08 11.49
CA TYR A 111 30.94 -15.74 10.12
C TYR A 111 30.03 -16.53 9.17
N ILE A 112 29.40 -15.82 8.24
CA ILE A 112 28.42 -16.39 7.32
C ILE A 112 28.91 -16.15 5.89
N ASN A 113 28.90 -17.20 5.06
CA ASN A 113 29.16 -17.07 3.63
C ASN A 113 27.85 -16.70 2.92
N SER A 114 27.78 -15.47 2.41
CA SER A 114 26.61 -14.95 1.70
C SER A 114 26.26 -15.72 0.43
N ASP A 115 27.23 -16.39 -0.19
CA ASP A 115 27.01 -17.10 -1.46
C ASP A 115 26.25 -18.42 -1.27
N ASN A 116 26.32 -19.00 -0.07
CA ASN A 116 25.65 -20.25 0.28
C ASN A 116 24.23 -20.06 0.83
N ILE A 117 23.82 -18.82 1.10
CA ILE A 117 22.47 -18.52 1.60
C ILE A 117 21.50 -18.62 0.42
N PRO A 118 20.40 -19.40 0.54
CA PRO A 118 19.37 -19.45 -0.48
C PRO A 118 18.88 -18.04 -0.82
N LYS A 119 19.03 -17.66 -2.08
CA LYS A 119 18.46 -16.40 -2.57
C LYS A 119 16.95 -16.56 -2.60
N LEU A 120 16.23 -15.66 -1.96
CA LEU A 120 14.77 -15.60 -2.07
C LEU A 120 14.44 -15.48 -3.56
N THR A 121 13.91 -16.55 -4.15
CA THR A 121 13.26 -16.49 -5.45
C THR A 121 11.97 -15.71 -5.24
N SER A 122 12.09 -14.39 -5.29
CA SER A 122 10.94 -13.53 -5.43
C SER A 122 10.20 -14.00 -6.67
N SER A 123 9.05 -14.65 -6.47
CA SER A 123 7.89 -14.34 -7.28
C SER A 123 7.90 -12.83 -7.49
N ILE A 124 7.78 -12.39 -8.74
CA ILE A 124 7.87 -10.98 -9.14
C ILE A 124 6.73 -10.20 -8.46
N ASN A 125 6.91 -9.92 -7.18
CA ASN A 125 6.30 -8.86 -6.42
C ASN A 125 7.39 -7.81 -6.42
N ASN A 126 7.29 -6.87 -7.36
CA ASN A 126 7.91 -5.56 -7.23
C ASN A 126 7.35 -4.91 -5.95
N GLY A 127 7.82 -5.33 -4.79
CA GLY A 127 7.63 -4.68 -3.51
C GLY A 127 8.50 -3.44 -3.47
N ARG A 128 8.30 -2.51 -4.41
CA ARG A 128 8.85 -1.16 -4.31
C ARG A 128 8.34 -0.57 -3.00
N ALA A 129 9.25 0.06 -2.25
CA ALA A 129 8.90 0.62 -0.95
C ALA A 129 7.80 1.68 -1.16
N LYS A 130 6.57 1.38 -0.72
CA LYS A 130 5.45 2.29 -0.89
C LYS A 130 5.73 3.60 -0.16
N ILE A 131 5.85 4.68 -0.92
CA ILE A 131 6.08 6.03 -0.37
C ILE A 131 4.88 6.39 0.51
N LYS A 132 5.18 6.75 1.76
CA LYS A 132 4.18 7.25 2.71
C LYS A 132 4.14 8.76 2.64
N TRP A 133 3.42 9.29 1.65
CA TRP A 133 3.29 10.74 1.42
C TRP A 133 2.82 11.52 2.66
N ASN A 134 1.96 10.93 3.49
CA ASN A 134 1.53 11.52 4.77
C ASN A 134 2.65 11.76 5.78
N ASN A 135 3.81 11.13 5.60
CA ASN A 135 4.96 11.26 6.50
C ASN A 135 6.05 12.17 5.91
N MET A 136 5.87 12.69 4.69
CA MET A 136 6.84 13.58 4.06
C MET A 136 6.75 14.99 4.65
N THR A 137 7.91 15.60 4.88
CA THR A 137 8.02 16.99 5.29
C THR A 137 7.99 17.92 4.07
N ASP A 138 7.75 19.22 4.27
CA ASP A 138 7.81 20.21 3.19
C ASP A 138 9.18 20.23 2.48
N ASN A 139 10.25 19.91 3.21
CA ASN A 139 11.59 19.78 2.64
C ASN A 139 11.71 18.52 1.74
N ASP A 140 11.08 17.41 2.13
CA ASP A 140 11.06 16.20 1.30
C ASP A 140 10.24 16.42 0.03
N ILE A 141 9.12 17.15 0.13
CA ILE A 141 8.29 17.55 -1.02
C ILE A 141 9.05 18.50 -1.94
N SER A 142 9.77 19.47 -1.38
CA SER A 142 10.61 20.39 -2.17
C SER A 142 11.75 19.63 -2.88
N LYS A 143 12.39 18.69 -2.19
CA LYS A 143 13.41 17.81 -2.79
C LYS A 143 12.80 16.94 -3.90
N TYR A 144 11.61 16.40 -3.70
CA TYR A 144 10.88 15.63 -4.71
C TYR A 144 10.65 16.47 -5.97
N CYS A 145 10.13 17.69 -5.82
CA CYS A 145 9.90 18.62 -6.92
C CYS A 145 11.19 18.87 -7.73
N MET A 146 12.29 19.23 -7.07
CA MET A 146 13.59 19.45 -7.74
C MET A 146 14.14 18.21 -8.47
N LEU A 147 13.98 17.02 -7.88
CA LEU A 147 14.41 15.78 -8.53
C LEU A 147 13.56 15.47 -9.77
N THR A 148 12.24 15.71 -9.69
CA THR A 148 11.36 15.54 -10.84
C THR A 148 11.68 16.50 -11.97
N GLU A 149 12.00 17.76 -11.70
CA GLU A 149 12.43 18.73 -12.72
C GLU A 149 13.59 18.16 -13.57
N ARG A 150 14.66 17.71 -12.89
CA ARG A 150 15.85 17.14 -13.56
C ARG A 150 15.52 15.90 -14.39
N CYS A 151 14.73 14.97 -13.84
CA CYS A 151 14.42 13.72 -14.54
C CYS A 151 13.47 13.95 -15.73
N LEU A 152 12.46 14.80 -15.58
CA LEU A 152 11.47 15.07 -16.62
C LEU A 152 12.09 15.78 -17.83
N HIS A 153 13.05 16.69 -17.62
CA HIS A 153 13.78 17.33 -18.73
C HIS A 153 14.63 16.37 -19.58
N SER A 154 14.97 15.19 -19.05
CA SER A 154 15.74 14.19 -19.78
C SER A 154 14.90 13.27 -20.68
N ILE A 155 13.58 13.38 -20.60
CA ILE A 155 12.65 12.51 -21.34
C ILE A 155 12.66 12.86 -22.82
N ARG A 156 12.85 11.84 -23.66
CA ARG A 156 12.87 12.00 -25.12
C ARG A 156 11.45 12.05 -25.67
N ILE A 157 11.16 13.08 -26.47
CA ILE A 157 9.88 13.23 -27.15
C ILE A 157 9.91 12.40 -28.45
N PRO A 158 8.92 11.52 -28.69
CA PRO A 158 8.85 10.74 -29.92
C PRO A 158 8.31 11.58 -31.08
N THR A 159 9.20 12.32 -31.76
CA THR A 159 8.84 13.30 -32.81
C THR A 159 8.07 12.68 -33.99
N GLU A 160 8.41 11.45 -34.39
CA GLU A 160 7.71 10.74 -35.47
C GLU A 160 6.27 10.40 -35.09
N ALA A 161 6.05 9.90 -33.86
CA ALA A 161 4.72 9.63 -33.35
C ALA A 161 3.92 10.94 -33.14
N VAL A 162 4.56 12.03 -32.69
CA VAL A 162 3.89 13.34 -32.57
C VAL A 162 3.44 13.88 -33.93
N GLY A 163 4.25 13.69 -34.97
CA GLY A 163 3.92 14.10 -36.34
C GLY A 163 2.91 13.19 -37.04
N CYS A 164 2.61 12.03 -36.48
CA CYS A 164 1.67 11.08 -37.04
C CYS A 164 0.23 11.62 -36.91
N ARG A 165 -0.43 11.82 -38.06
CA ARG A 165 -1.85 12.19 -38.15
C ARG A 165 -2.76 11.01 -38.49
N ASP A 166 -2.18 9.84 -38.73
CA ASP A 166 -2.95 8.63 -38.97
C ASP A 166 -3.60 8.18 -37.66
N THR A 167 -4.92 8.32 -37.62
CA THR A 167 -5.70 8.03 -36.43
C THR A 167 -5.97 6.54 -36.24
N GLN A 168 -5.61 5.71 -37.23
CA GLN A 168 -5.62 4.24 -37.18
C GLN A 168 -4.20 3.66 -37.27
N CYS A 169 -3.19 4.46 -36.88
CA CYS A 169 -1.79 4.07 -36.99
C CYS A 169 -1.49 2.75 -36.26
N THR A 170 -1.07 1.75 -37.02
CA THR A 170 -0.63 0.43 -36.52
C THR A 170 0.90 0.28 -36.50
N ASN A 171 1.64 1.37 -36.72
CA ASN A 171 3.11 1.36 -36.73
C ASN A 171 3.67 0.96 -35.36
N VAL A 172 4.35 -0.19 -35.31
CA VAL A 172 4.98 -0.74 -34.10
C VAL A 172 5.99 0.23 -33.50
N ASN A 173 6.78 0.93 -34.32
CA ASN A 173 7.78 1.88 -33.83
C ASN A 173 7.13 3.08 -33.11
N HIS A 174 6.00 3.56 -33.62
CA HIS A 174 5.25 4.62 -32.94
C HIS A 174 4.76 4.13 -31.58
N ILE A 175 4.10 2.97 -31.54
CA ILE A 175 3.59 2.37 -30.29
C ILE A 175 4.71 2.15 -29.27
N GLU A 176 5.85 1.62 -29.68
CA GLU A 176 7.02 1.43 -28.81
C GLU A 176 7.55 2.76 -28.27
N SER A 177 7.68 3.78 -29.13
CA SER A 177 8.18 5.10 -28.73
C SER A 177 7.23 5.81 -27.76
N ILE A 178 5.92 5.66 -27.94
CA ILE A 178 4.86 6.18 -27.06
C ILE A 178 4.92 5.49 -25.68
N ASN A 179 5.00 4.15 -25.67
CA ASN A 179 5.15 3.38 -24.44
C ASN A 179 6.42 3.76 -23.69
N LYS A 180 7.53 3.96 -24.42
CA LYS A 180 8.80 4.39 -23.85
C LYS A 180 8.68 5.75 -23.16
N MET A 181 8.12 6.77 -23.85
CA MET A 181 7.88 8.08 -23.26
C MET A 181 7.06 7.99 -21.97
N TYR A 182 5.96 7.22 -21.98
CA TYR A 182 5.14 7.02 -20.79
C TYR A 182 5.90 6.32 -19.65
N ASN A 183 6.65 5.27 -19.95
CA ASN A 183 7.44 4.54 -18.96
C ASN A 183 8.56 5.41 -18.36
N ASP A 184 9.19 6.27 -19.17
CA ASP A 184 10.20 7.23 -18.73
C ASP A 184 9.60 8.26 -17.76
N ILE A 185 8.36 8.73 -18.00
CA ILE A 185 7.62 9.60 -17.07
C ILE A 185 7.38 8.88 -15.74
N VAL A 186 6.79 7.67 -15.79
CA VAL A 186 6.44 6.88 -14.60
C VAL A 186 7.67 6.58 -13.76
N SER A 187 8.73 6.09 -14.39
CA SER A 187 9.99 5.75 -13.71
C SER A 187 10.66 6.98 -13.09
N SER A 188 10.66 8.12 -13.78
CA SER A 188 11.17 9.39 -13.25
C SER A 188 10.46 9.81 -11.97
N LEU A 189 9.12 9.72 -11.94
CA LEU A 189 8.33 10.08 -10.77
C LEU A 189 8.57 9.13 -9.58
N ILE A 190 8.70 7.83 -9.85
CA ILE A 190 8.95 6.82 -8.80
C ILE A 190 10.35 7.01 -8.23
N GLN A 191 11.36 7.13 -9.10
CA GLN A 191 12.75 7.31 -8.68
C GLN A 191 12.91 8.56 -7.81
N ALA A 192 12.37 9.70 -8.24
CA ALA A 192 12.41 10.94 -7.46
C ALA A 192 11.71 10.77 -6.10
N GLY A 193 10.62 9.99 -6.06
CA GLY A 193 9.87 9.71 -4.84
C GLY A 193 10.64 8.82 -3.86
N GLU A 194 11.32 7.80 -4.36
CA GLU A 194 12.15 6.92 -3.55
C GLU A 194 13.38 7.68 -2.99
N GLU A 195 14.06 8.49 -3.81
CA GLU A 195 15.21 9.30 -3.41
C GLU A 195 14.87 10.42 -2.41
N SER A 196 13.66 10.99 -2.50
CA SER A 196 13.18 11.99 -1.53
C SER A 196 12.81 11.35 -0.20
N SER A 197 12.25 10.14 -0.20
CA SER A 197 11.83 9.42 1.01
C SER A 197 12.97 8.77 1.83
N GLN A 198 14.21 8.72 1.33
CA GLN A 198 15.31 8.01 1.98
C GLN A 198 15.82 8.66 3.28
N ASN A 199 15.42 9.90 3.59
CA ASN A 199 15.74 10.57 4.86
C ASN A 199 14.83 10.09 6.00
N LYS A 200 14.93 8.81 6.38
CA LYS A 200 14.26 8.29 7.57
C LYS A 200 14.84 8.91 8.84
N LYS A 201 14.28 10.02 9.33
CA LYS A 201 14.29 10.24 10.78
C LYS A 201 13.55 9.06 11.41
N ARG A 202 14.16 8.42 12.41
CA ARG A 202 13.47 7.39 13.22
C ARG A 202 12.16 7.99 13.70
N SER A 203 11.05 7.49 13.17
CA SER A 203 9.72 7.84 13.68
C SER A 203 9.63 7.27 15.09
N TYR A 204 9.97 8.06 16.10
CA TYR A 204 9.61 7.72 17.46
C TYR A 204 8.08 7.59 17.49
N THR A 205 7.57 6.49 18.03
CA THR A 205 6.14 6.36 18.28
C THR A 205 5.74 7.57 19.11
N ASN A 206 4.86 8.41 18.55
CA ASN A 206 4.50 9.69 19.14
C ASN A 206 3.68 9.40 20.41
N LYS A 207 4.39 9.17 21.52
CA LYS A 207 3.78 8.87 22.80
C LYS A 207 3.13 10.15 23.30
N PRO A 208 1.82 10.14 23.59
CA PRO A 208 1.10 11.30 24.11
C PRO A 208 1.84 11.90 25.32
N GLY A 209 2.13 13.20 25.27
CA GLY A 209 2.91 13.91 26.28
C GLY A 209 4.44 13.83 26.15
N TRP A 210 5.00 13.08 25.19
CA TRP A 210 6.46 12.96 25.04
C TRP A 210 7.14 14.29 24.72
N ALA A 211 6.64 15.00 23.71
CA ALA A 211 7.19 16.29 23.28
C ALA A 211 7.12 17.35 24.41
N GLU A 212 6.05 17.33 25.22
CA GLU A 212 5.80 18.34 26.25
C GLU A 212 6.57 18.05 27.55
N TYR A 213 6.62 16.78 27.98
CA TYR A 213 7.13 16.41 29.30
C TYR A 213 8.49 15.70 29.26
N VAL A 214 8.91 15.12 28.13
CA VAL A 214 10.09 14.22 28.07
C VAL A 214 11.20 14.72 27.15
N ASP A 215 10.90 15.38 26.03
CA ASP A 215 11.91 15.72 25.00
C ASP A 215 13.10 16.52 25.55
N ASN A 216 12.81 17.66 26.18
CA ASN A 216 13.85 18.51 26.78
C ASN A 216 14.66 17.79 27.88
N LEU A 217 14.00 16.91 28.64
CA LEU A 217 14.65 16.14 29.71
C LEU A 217 15.48 14.99 29.15
N TYR A 218 15.10 14.44 28.00
CA TYR A 218 15.85 13.41 27.28
C TYR A 218 17.16 13.99 26.74
N ASP A 219 17.10 15.12 26.04
CA ASP A 219 18.27 15.79 25.48
C ASP A 219 19.22 16.25 26.58
N SER A 220 18.71 16.91 27.62
CA SER A 220 19.51 17.32 28.79
C SER A 220 20.16 16.10 29.49
N SER A 221 19.45 14.98 29.60
CA SER A 221 19.99 13.74 30.18
C SER A 221 21.11 13.14 29.32
N ARG A 222 20.98 13.21 27.99
CA ARG A 222 22.01 12.74 27.05
C ARG A 222 23.27 13.62 27.08
N GLU A 223 23.11 14.93 27.08
CA GLU A 223 24.24 15.88 27.16
C GLU A 223 25.03 15.67 28.45
N VAL A 224 24.35 15.62 29.60
CA VAL A 224 24.99 15.39 30.90
C VAL A 224 25.63 14.00 30.96
N ARG A 225 25.04 12.98 30.32
CA ARG A 225 25.67 11.65 30.19
C ARG A 225 26.96 11.72 29.37
N HIS A 226 26.97 12.44 28.26
CA HIS A 226 28.19 12.64 27.46
C HIS A 226 29.27 13.34 28.26
N MET A 227 28.93 14.40 29.01
CA MET A 227 29.87 15.08 29.90
C MET A 227 30.42 14.15 30.98
N TRP A 228 29.58 13.32 31.62
CA TRP A 228 30.00 12.35 32.63
C TRP A 228 30.89 11.24 32.07
N VAL A 229 30.61 10.76 30.86
CA VAL A 229 31.46 9.77 30.17
C VAL A 229 32.81 10.37 29.80
N ASN A 230 32.83 11.60 29.27
CA ASN A 230 34.06 12.31 28.90
C ASN A 230 34.93 12.64 30.12
N ALA A 231 34.32 12.81 31.30
CA ALA A 231 35.02 13.01 32.57
C ALA A 231 35.58 11.71 33.19
N GLY A 232 35.54 10.57 32.50
CA GLY A 232 36.07 9.30 33.00
C GLY A 232 35.11 8.55 33.92
N LYS A 233 33.79 8.81 33.84
CA LYS A 233 32.73 8.17 34.64
C LYS A 233 32.99 8.25 36.16
N PRO A 234 33.21 9.46 36.72
CA PRO A 234 33.48 9.63 38.14
C PRO A 234 32.31 9.11 38.98
N ARG A 235 32.60 8.47 40.12
CA ARG A 235 31.59 7.91 41.03
C ARG A 235 31.06 8.89 42.09
N GLN A 236 31.66 10.09 42.17
CA GLN A 236 31.30 11.15 43.10
C GLN A 236 31.67 12.53 42.53
N GLY A 237 31.06 13.59 43.04
CA GLY A 237 31.34 14.97 42.65
C GLY A 237 30.31 15.58 41.68
N PRO A 238 30.48 16.87 41.33
CA PRO A 238 29.42 17.67 40.71
C PRO A 238 28.86 17.12 39.39
N VAL A 239 29.73 16.53 38.55
CA VAL A 239 29.33 15.93 37.27
C VAL A 239 28.55 14.63 37.46
N TYR A 240 28.92 13.82 38.47
CA TYR A 240 28.18 12.62 38.85
C TYR A 240 26.81 12.96 39.42
N ASP A 241 26.72 13.95 40.32
CA ASP A 241 25.47 14.39 40.93
C ASP A 241 24.50 14.95 39.87
N LEU A 242 25.03 15.73 38.92
CA LEU A 242 24.26 16.25 37.80
C LEU A 242 23.73 15.12 36.91
N HIS A 243 24.55 14.09 36.63
CA HIS A 243 24.14 12.91 35.87
C HIS A 243 23.02 12.13 36.56
N VAL A 244 23.15 11.88 37.87
CA VAL A 244 22.14 11.16 38.65
C VAL A 244 20.83 11.95 38.66
N LYS A 245 20.90 13.27 38.87
CA LYS A 245 19.73 14.15 38.93
C LYS A 245 19.00 14.29 37.59
N SER A 246 19.73 14.46 36.48
CA SER A 246 19.13 14.54 35.13
C SER A 246 18.47 13.22 34.73
N LYS A 247 19.12 12.08 35.02
CA LYS A 247 18.57 10.74 34.81
C LYS A 247 17.33 10.48 35.65
N ALA A 248 17.32 10.91 36.92
CA ALA A 248 16.17 10.78 37.80
C ALA A 248 14.96 11.59 37.31
N ARG A 249 15.19 12.84 36.86
CA ARG A 249 14.16 13.71 36.26
C ARG A 249 13.56 13.11 34.99
N PHE A 250 14.41 12.64 34.08
CA PHE A 250 13.95 11.93 32.87
C PHE A 250 13.12 10.68 33.21
N LYS A 251 13.58 9.83 34.15
CA LYS A 251 12.81 8.67 34.61
C LYS A 251 11.50 9.04 35.29
N TYR A 252 11.46 10.16 36.01
CA TYR A 252 10.22 10.67 36.62
C TYR A 252 9.22 11.08 35.54
N ALA A 253 9.64 11.83 34.53
CA ALA A 253 8.77 12.22 33.41
C ALA A 253 8.23 11.01 32.63
N LEU A 254 9.04 9.97 32.42
CA LEU A 254 8.58 8.72 31.82
C LEU A 254 7.49 8.03 32.67
N ARG A 255 7.64 8.03 34.00
CA ARG A 255 6.61 7.49 34.91
C ARG A 255 5.35 8.35 34.93
N PHE A 256 5.50 9.68 34.87
CA PHE A 256 4.38 10.61 34.80
C PHE A 256 3.54 10.37 33.55
N ILE A 257 4.16 10.28 32.37
CA ILE A 257 3.45 9.97 31.12
C ILE A 257 2.78 8.60 31.21
N LYS A 258 3.48 7.58 31.72
CA LYS A 258 2.91 6.22 31.85
C LYS A 258 1.68 6.19 32.77
N ASN A 259 1.73 6.90 33.90
CA ASN A 259 0.63 6.93 34.86
C ASN A 259 -0.56 7.78 34.36
N ASN A 260 -0.30 8.82 33.55
CA ASN A 260 -1.31 9.75 33.05
C ASN A 260 -1.65 9.53 31.56
N GLU A 261 -1.24 8.41 30.98
CA GLU A 261 -1.32 8.17 29.54
C GLU A 261 -2.75 8.34 29.00
N ASN A 262 -3.74 7.83 29.73
CA ASN A 262 -5.15 7.95 29.34
C ASN A 262 -5.66 9.39 29.41
N ALA A 263 -5.22 10.20 30.38
CA ALA A 263 -5.62 11.59 30.51
C ALA A 263 -4.99 12.46 29.42
N LEU A 264 -3.67 12.31 29.22
CA LEU A 264 -2.91 13.00 28.17
C LEU A 264 -3.43 12.65 26.76
N ARG A 265 -3.85 11.40 26.54
CA ARG A 265 -4.53 10.99 25.30
C ARG A 265 -5.88 11.67 25.10
N LYS A 266 -6.73 11.71 26.14
CA LYS A 266 -8.05 12.37 26.07
C LYS A 266 -7.89 13.86 25.76
N GLU A 267 -6.92 14.51 26.38
CA GLU A 267 -6.62 15.92 26.15
C GLU A 267 -6.08 16.16 24.73
N ALA A 268 -5.18 15.30 24.23
CA ALA A 268 -4.70 15.37 22.85
C ALA A 268 -5.83 15.16 21.81
N LEU A 269 -6.74 14.22 22.06
CA LEU A 269 -7.95 14.03 21.24
C LEU A 269 -8.88 15.23 21.29
N ALA A 270 -9.13 15.78 22.48
CA ALA A 270 -9.97 16.95 22.66
C ALA A 270 -9.41 18.16 21.90
N LYS A 271 -8.10 18.39 22.02
CA LYS A 271 -7.39 19.45 21.28
C LYS A 271 -7.54 19.31 19.78
N LYS A 272 -7.36 18.10 19.22
CA LYS A 272 -7.55 17.82 17.78
C LYS A 272 -8.98 18.04 17.30
N LEU A 273 -9.97 17.80 18.17
CA LEU A 273 -11.37 18.08 17.90
C LEU A 273 -11.63 19.60 17.87
N THR A 274 -11.01 20.35 18.78
CA THR A 274 -11.10 21.82 18.84
C THR A 274 -10.36 22.49 17.68
N GLU A 275 -9.27 21.92 17.20
CA GLU A 275 -8.47 22.41 16.06
C GLU A 275 -9.11 22.14 14.67
N LEU A 276 -10.36 21.67 14.62
CA LEU A 276 -11.08 21.36 13.38
C LEU A 276 -10.29 20.41 12.44
N ASN A 277 -9.55 19.45 13.01
CA ASN A 277 -8.84 18.43 12.23
C ASN A 277 -9.54 17.06 12.36
N PRO A 278 -10.70 16.86 11.68
CA PRO A 278 -11.47 15.63 11.79
C PRO A 278 -10.69 14.41 11.29
N GLU A 279 -9.79 14.57 10.32
CA GLU A 279 -8.98 13.45 9.80
C GLU A 279 -7.99 12.91 10.83
N ALA A 280 -7.28 13.79 11.54
CA ALA A 280 -6.34 13.39 12.59
C ALA A 280 -7.07 12.75 13.78
N PHE A 281 -8.23 13.31 14.15
CA PHE A 281 -9.11 12.76 15.19
C PHE A 281 -9.58 11.33 14.87
N TRP A 282 -10.17 11.12 13.69
CA TRP A 282 -10.66 9.78 13.29
C TRP A 282 -9.54 8.76 13.11
N ARG A 283 -8.32 9.21 12.75
CA ARG A 283 -7.14 8.33 12.67
C ARG A 283 -6.70 7.82 14.04
N GLU A 284 -6.71 8.69 15.04
CA GLU A 284 -6.39 8.32 16.42
C GLU A 284 -7.47 7.41 17.02
N ILE A 285 -8.75 7.68 16.76
CA ILE A 285 -9.86 6.78 17.13
C ILE A 285 -9.70 5.39 16.46
N LYS A 286 -9.35 5.33 15.18
CA LYS A 286 -9.09 4.04 14.50
C LYS A 286 -7.95 3.25 15.15
N THR A 287 -6.93 3.96 15.61
CA THR A 287 -5.78 3.38 16.34
C THR A 287 -6.22 2.86 17.71
N ILE A 288 -7.08 3.60 18.42
CA ILE A 288 -7.65 3.20 19.73
C ILE A 288 -8.52 1.96 19.61
N ASN A 289 -9.38 1.92 18.60
CA ASN A 289 -10.31 0.82 18.42
C ASN A 289 -9.67 -0.42 17.79
N ASN A 290 -8.33 -0.43 17.58
CA ASN A 290 -7.57 -1.52 16.97
C ASN A 290 -8.24 -2.07 15.69
N CYS A 291 -8.86 -1.18 14.92
CA CYS A 291 -9.80 -1.52 13.84
C CYS A 291 -9.10 -1.84 12.51
N ASN A 292 -8.00 -2.59 12.52
CA ASN A 292 -7.73 -3.40 11.34
C ASN A 292 -8.67 -4.57 11.46
N THR A 293 -9.89 -4.48 10.88
CA THR A 293 -10.73 -5.66 10.69
C THR A 293 -9.88 -6.66 9.92
N PRO A 294 -9.42 -7.75 10.56
CA PRO A 294 -8.61 -8.73 9.86
C PRO A 294 -9.44 -9.26 8.69
N LEU A 295 -8.77 -9.55 7.58
CA LEU A 295 -9.43 -10.23 6.48
C LEU A 295 -10.01 -11.54 7.03
N PRO A 296 -11.25 -11.92 6.67
CA PRO A 296 -11.81 -13.15 7.17
C PRO A 296 -10.93 -14.34 6.77
N SER A 297 -10.81 -15.28 7.70
CA SER A 297 -10.08 -16.55 7.49
C SER A 297 -10.77 -17.46 6.49
N SER A 298 -12.07 -17.28 6.27
CA SER A 298 -12.83 -18.02 5.27
C SER A 298 -13.94 -17.19 4.59
N ILE A 299 -14.19 -17.48 3.32
CA ILE A 299 -15.27 -16.89 2.51
C ILE A 299 -16.02 -18.01 1.82
N GLU A 300 -17.34 -18.09 2.02
CA GLU A 300 -18.19 -19.15 1.50
C GLU A 300 -17.67 -20.57 1.83
N GLY A 301 -17.02 -20.73 2.98
CA GLY A 301 -16.43 -22.00 3.43
C GLY A 301 -15.05 -22.31 2.84
N VAL A 302 -14.53 -21.49 1.92
CA VAL A 302 -13.16 -21.59 1.42
C VAL A 302 -12.21 -20.87 2.37
N SER A 303 -11.16 -21.56 2.78
CA SER A 303 -10.11 -21.06 3.68
C SER A 303 -8.75 -21.14 2.98
N GLY A 304 -7.83 -20.26 3.36
CA GLY A 304 -6.52 -20.15 2.73
C GLY A 304 -6.43 -18.95 1.78
N GLY A 305 -5.35 -18.18 1.90
CA GLY A 305 -5.22 -16.90 1.21
C GLY A 305 -5.26 -17.04 -0.32
N LYS A 306 -4.60 -18.06 -0.87
CA LYS A 306 -4.53 -18.30 -2.32
C LYS A 306 -5.89 -18.78 -2.85
N GLU A 307 -6.53 -19.68 -2.14
CA GLU A 307 -7.82 -20.26 -2.47
C GLU A 307 -8.93 -19.19 -2.43
N ILE A 308 -8.88 -18.29 -1.46
CA ILE A 308 -9.80 -17.14 -1.38
C ILE A 308 -9.57 -16.17 -2.55
N VAL A 309 -8.31 -15.88 -2.90
CA VAL A 309 -7.98 -15.04 -4.06
C VAL A 309 -8.54 -15.65 -5.35
N ASP A 310 -8.37 -16.96 -5.54
CA ASP A 310 -8.87 -17.66 -6.71
C ASP A 310 -10.40 -17.76 -6.75
N LEU A 311 -11.05 -17.92 -5.59
CA LEU A 311 -12.51 -17.83 -5.46
C LEU A 311 -13.00 -16.46 -5.94
N TRP A 312 -12.36 -15.39 -5.48
CA TRP A 312 -12.72 -14.04 -5.91
C TRP A 312 -12.42 -13.82 -7.40
N ARG A 313 -11.28 -14.30 -7.89
CA ARG A 313 -10.91 -14.21 -9.31
C ARG A 313 -11.97 -14.86 -10.17
N LYS A 314 -12.37 -16.09 -9.84
CA LYS A 314 -13.45 -16.81 -10.55
C LYS A 314 -14.76 -16.03 -10.48
N HIS A 315 -15.17 -15.61 -9.28
CA HIS A 315 -16.41 -14.87 -9.09
C HIS A 315 -16.51 -13.60 -9.94
N PHE A 316 -15.47 -12.76 -9.93
CA PHE A 316 -15.47 -11.52 -10.70
C PHE A 316 -15.20 -11.73 -12.18
N CYS A 317 -14.43 -12.75 -12.56
CA CYS A 317 -14.27 -13.14 -13.96
C CYS A 317 -15.62 -13.55 -14.54
N ASP A 318 -16.37 -14.41 -13.86
CA ASP A 318 -17.70 -14.84 -14.32
C ASP A 318 -18.66 -13.65 -14.40
N LEU A 319 -18.62 -12.73 -13.43
CA LEU A 319 -19.51 -11.56 -13.40
C LEU A 319 -19.19 -10.53 -14.51
N LEU A 320 -17.92 -10.25 -14.75
CA LEU A 320 -17.46 -9.24 -15.72
C LEU A 320 -17.32 -9.80 -17.15
N ASN A 321 -17.73 -11.06 -17.35
CA ASN A 321 -17.77 -11.72 -18.65
C ASN A 321 -19.07 -12.52 -18.88
N CYS A 322 -20.17 -12.19 -18.18
CA CYS A 322 -21.45 -12.90 -18.31
C CYS A 322 -22.36 -12.38 -19.43
N VAL A 323 -22.07 -11.22 -20.03
CA VAL A 323 -22.94 -10.60 -21.04
C VAL A 323 -22.50 -11.02 -22.43
N SER A 324 -23.37 -11.73 -23.16
CA SER A 324 -23.11 -12.13 -24.54
C SER A 324 -23.18 -10.94 -25.51
N ASN A 325 -22.52 -11.07 -26.68
CA ASN A 325 -22.53 -10.08 -27.76
C ASN A 325 -22.10 -8.67 -27.33
N SER A 326 -21.19 -8.55 -26.37
CA SER A 326 -20.67 -7.27 -25.90
C SER A 326 -19.53 -6.72 -26.77
N SER A 327 -18.91 -7.54 -27.62
CA SER A 327 -17.82 -7.13 -28.50
C SER A 327 -18.28 -6.05 -29.47
N VAL A 328 -17.47 -5.00 -29.59
CA VAL A 328 -17.71 -3.88 -30.49
C VAL A 328 -16.75 -4.00 -31.66
N ASP A 329 -17.25 -3.82 -32.88
CA ASP A 329 -16.41 -3.70 -34.06
C ASP A 329 -15.89 -2.26 -34.15
N MET A 330 -14.57 -2.10 -34.11
CA MET A 330 -13.90 -0.79 -34.20
C MET A 330 -14.03 -0.17 -35.60
N SER A 331 -14.30 -0.99 -36.62
CA SER A 331 -14.39 -0.54 -38.01
C SER A 331 -15.68 0.20 -38.37
N GLU A 332 -16.69 0.18 -37.48
CA GLU A 332 -17.99 0.82 -37.71
C GLU A 332 -17.97 2.35 -37.49
N TYR A 333 -16.91 2.92 -36.93
CA TYR A 333 -16.82 4.33 -36.53
C TYR A 333 -15.65 5.03 -37.23
N ASP A 334 -15.86 5.41 -38.49
CA ASP A 334 -14.91 6.18 -39.29
C ASP A 334 -15.43 7.61 -39.52
N CYS A 335 -14.68 8.62 -39.09
CA CYS A 335 -14.93 10.00 -39.49
C CYS A 335 -13.66 10.87 -39.47
N ASP A 336 -13.64 11.85 -40.37
CA ASP A 336 -12.65 12.93 -40.40
C ASP A 336 -12.82 13.80 -39.15
N THR A 337 -12.02 13.55 -38.12
CA THR A 337 -11.91 14.44 -36.94
C THR A 337 -10.79 15.44 -37.18
N SER A 338 -11.06 16.74 -36.99
CA SER A 338 -10.01 17.76 -37.01
C SER A 338 -8.97 17.51 -35.92
N TYR A 339 -7.68 17.58 -36.25
CA TYR A 339 -6.59 17.39 -35.28
C TYR A 339 -6.68 18.36 -34.10
N ASP A 340 -7.19 19.58 -34.32
CA ASP A 340 -7.34 20.59 -33.27
C ASP A 340 -8.31 20.16 -32.16
N GLU A 341 -9.30 19.31 -32.47
CA GLU A 341 -10.23 18.77 -31.48
C GLU A 341 -9.59 17.69 -30.60
N ILE A 342 -8.49 17.08 -31.06
CA ILE A 342 -7.80 15.99 -30.38
C ILE A 342 -6.84 16.56 -29.31
N VAL A 343 -6.22 17.71 -29.59
CA VAL A 343 -5.18 18.31 -28.74
C VAL A 343 -5.64 18.47 -27.30
N VAL A 344 -4.86 17.93 -26.36
CA VAL A 344 -5.09 18.08 -24.91
C VAL A 344 -4.29 19.26 -24.41
N THR A 345 -4.98 20.26 -23.86
CA THR A 345 -4.35 21.50 -23.38
C THR A 345 -3.70 21.32 -22.01
N VAL A 346 -2.70 22.15 -21.71
CA VAL A 346 -2.06 22.23 -20.38
C VAL A 346 -3.10 22.57 -19.30
N GLU A 347 -4.10 23.39 -19.64
CA GLU A 347 -5.17 23.77 -18.73
C GLU A 347 -6.08 22.57 -18.37
N GLU A 348 -6.48 21.76 -19.36
CA GLU A 348 -7.26 20.53 -19.12
C GLU A 348 -6.53 19.59 -18.16
N VAL A 349 -5.23 19.35 -18.39
CA VAL A 349 -4.41 18.49 -17.53
C VAL A 349 -4.29 19.09 -16.13
N THR A 350 -4.01 20.40 -16.02
CA THR A 350 -3.91 21.09 -14.73
C THR A 350 -5.21 20.96 -13.93
N ASN A 351 -6.35 21.20 -14.58
CA ASN A 351 -7.66 21.12 -13.94
C ASN A 351 -8.02 19.68 -13.56
N ALA A 352 -7.65 18.69 -14.39
CA ALA A 352 -7.82 17.28 -14.07
C ALA A 352 -6.98 16.87 -12.84
N ILE A 353 -5.70 17.24 -12.79
CA ILE A 353 -4.82 16.93 -11.66
C ILE A 353 -5.34 17.57 -10.36
N LYS A 354 -5.84 18.81 -10.41
CA LYS A 354 -6.42 19.49 -9.23
C LYS A 354 -7.60 18.72 -8.63
N LYS A 355 -8.46 18.13 -9.47
CA LYS A 355 -9.65 17.37 -9.06
C LYS A 355 -9.33 16.03 -8.40
N LEU A 356 -8.12 15.50 -8.56
CA LEU A 356 -7.75 14.21 -7.97
C LEU A 356 -7.68 14.28 -6.45
N ASP A 357 -8.27 13.32 -5.77
CA ASP A 357 -8.11 13.20 -4.32
C ASP A 357 -6.70 12.70 -3.96
N ILE A 358 -6.13 13.28 -2.90
CA ILE A 358 -4.93 12.74 -2.24
C ILE A 358 -5.29 11.59 -1.30
N ASN A 359 -4.30 10.86 -0.80
CA ASN A 359 -4.42 9.76 0.16
C ASN A 359 -5.23 8.56 -0.35
N LYS A 360 -5.30 8.39 -1.67
CA LYS A 360 -5.91 7.22 -2.31
C LYS A 360 -4.85 6.16 -2.62
N ALA A 361 -5.29 4.91 -2.75
CA ALA A 361 -4.41 3.83 -3.17
C ALA A 361 -4.02 3.98 -4.66
N CYS A 362 -2.75 3.71 -4.98
CA CYS A 362 -2.25 3.65 -6.35
C CYS A 362 -2.81 2.45 -7.12
N GLY A 363 -2.77 2.56 -8.44
CA GLY A 363 -3.00 1.45 -9.36
C GLY A 363 -1.79 0.51 -9.44
N SER A 364 -1.76 -0.30 -10.50
CA SER A 364 -0.69 -1.28 -10.75
C SER A 364 0.65 -0.66 -11.15
N ASP A 365 0.65 0.61 -11.57
CA ASP A 365 1.84 1.39 -11.93
C ASP A 365 2.61 1.95 -10.71
N GLY A 366 2.02 1.89 -9.51
CA GLY A 366 2.62 2.42 -8.29
C GLY A 366 2.55 3.94 -8.14
N ILE A 367 1.90 4.64 -9.07
CA ILE A 367 1.75 6.10 -9.01
C ILE A 367 0.47 6.46 -8.25
N CYS A 368 0.62 7.33 -7.24
CA CYS A 368 -0.49 7.97 -6.51
C CYS A 368 -0.67 9.43 -6.96
N SER A 369 -1.81 10.04 -6.62
CA SER A 369 -2.12 11.46 -6.87
C SER A 369 -1.04 12.41 -6.38
N GLU A 370 -0.36 12.10 -5.28
CA GLU A 370 0.71 12.92 -4.71
C GLU A 370 1.93 13.02 -5.62
N HIS A 371 2.27 11.96 -6.36
CA HIS A 371 3.40 11.99 -7.29
C HIS A 371 3.20 13.07 -8.36
N ILE A 372 1.98 13.20 -8.87
CA ILE A 372 1.67 14.17 -9.93
C ILE A 372 1.32 15.56 -9.39
N LYS A 373 0.79 15.65 -8.16
CA LYS A 373 0.48 16.94 -7.53
C LYS A 373 1.70 17.67 -6.98
N TYR A 374 2.72 16.94 -6.55
CA TYR A 374 3.94 17.50 -5.97
C TYR A 374 5.14 17.51 -6.91
N ALA A 375 4.98 16.97 -8.13
CA ALA A 375 6.00 17.03 -9.16
C ALA A 375 6.18 18.47 -9.67
N ASP A 376 7.32 18.68 -10.33
CA ASP A 376 7.62 19.94 -11.00
C ASP A 376 6.62 20.28 -12.12
N LYS A 377 6.49 21.58 -12.40
CA LYS A 377 5.57 22.13 -13.41
C LYS A 377 5.84 21.62 -14.82
N ALA A 378 7.06 21.17 -15.13
CA ALA A 378 7.41 20.55 -16.41
C ALA A 378 6.59 19.27 -16.71
N LEU A 379 6.04 18.60 -15.67
CA LEU A 379 5.22 17.41 -15.85
C LEU A 379 3.95 17.71 -16.67
N VAL A 380 3.29 18.84 -16.45
CA VAL A 380 1.97 19.12 -17.03
C VAL A 380 2.04 19.28 -18.56
N PRO A 381 2.96 20.08 -19.15
CA PRO A 381 3.14 20.12 -20.59
C PRO A 381 3.51 18.76 -21.19
N LEU A 382 4.32 17.98 -20.48
CA LEU A 382 4.72 16.65 -20.94
C LEU A 382 3.54 15.66 -20.98
N LEU A 383 2.67 15.70 -19.97
CA LEU A 383 1.42 14.92 -19.95
C LEU A 383 0.42 15.39 -20.99
N SER A 384 0.29 16.71 -21.22
CA SER A 384 -0.55 17.28 -22.27
C SER A 384 -0.14 16.75 -23.65
N LEU A 385 1.17 16.72 -23.94
CA LEU A 385 1.69 16.11 -25.16
C LEU A 385 1.42 14.60 -25.21
N CYS A 386 1.76 13.88 -24.13
CA CYS A 386 1.57 12.43 -24.03
C CYS A 386 0.11 12.01 -24.27
N PHE A 387 -0.84 12.68 -23.61
CA PHE A 387 -2.27 12.40 -23.76
C PHE A 387 -2.79 12.77 -25.14
N THR A 388 -2.32 13.87 -25.73
CA THR A 388 -2.63 14.21 -27.13
C THR A 388 -2.25 13.07 -28.08
N ILE A 389 -1.07 12.49 -27.89
CA ILE A 389 -0.60 11.35 -28.71
C ILE A 389 -1.50 10.12 -28.50
N PHE A 390 -1.94 9.85 -27.26
CA PHE A 390 -2.86 8.76 -26.95
C PHE A 390 -4.21 8.91 -27.66
N PHE A 391 -4.81 10.11 -27.63
CA PHE A 391 -6.06 10.39 -28.34
C PHE A 391 -5.89 10.29 -29.86
N ALA A 392 -4.79 10.85 -30.38
CA ALA A 392 -4.48 10.81 -31.81
C ALA A 392 -4.36 9.37 -32.33
N HIS A 393 -3.66 8.50 -31.61
CA HIS A 393 -3.46 7.10 -32.01
C HIS A 393 -4.59 6.15 -31.55
N GLY A 394 -5.49 6.60 -30.67
CA GLY A 394 -6.49 5.73 -30.04
C GLY A 394 -5.86 4.62 -29.18
N PHE A 395 -4.69 4.88 -28.60
CA PHE A 395 -3.86 3.88 -27.92
C PHE A 395 -3.57 4.29 -26.46
N LEU A 396 -3.50 3.31 -25.56
CA LEU A 396 -3.10 3.50 -24.16
C LEU A 396 -2.08 2.43 -23.71
N PRO A 397 -1.06 2.81 -22.92
CA PRO A 397 -0.09 1.87 -22.35
C PRO A 397 -0.73 0.77 -21.48
N GLU A 398 -0.18 -0.44 -21.48
CA GLU A 398 -0.75 -1.60 -20.75
C GLU A 398 -0.93 -1.33 -19.24
N SER A 399 0.01 -0.64 -18.60
CA SER A 399 -0.11 -0.32 -17.17
C SER A 399 -1.29 0.58 -16.83
N MET A 400 -1.76 1.40 -17.79
CA MET A 400 -2.96 2.24 -17.64
C MET A 400 -4.25 1.42 -17.79
N LEU A 401 -4.18 0.32 -18.55
CA LEU A 401 -5.28 -0.61 -18.78
C LEU A 401 -5.44 -1.65 -17.66
N SER A 402 -4.37 -1.88 -16.88
CA SER A 402 -4.33 -2.89 -15.82
C SER A 402 -4.97 -2.38 -14.51
N VAL A 403 -6.02 -3.06 -14.06
CA VAL A 403 -6.83 -2.69 -12.89
C VAL A 403 -6.70 -3.74 -11.79
N VAL A 404 -6.54 -3.29 -10.54
CA VAL A 404 -6.55 -4.19 -9.37
C VAL A 404 -7.90 -4.05 -8.65
N LEU A 405 -8.68 -5.13 -8.60
CA LEU A 405 -9.91 -5.16 -7.82
C LEU A 405 -9.63 -5.60 -6.39
N VAL A 406 -10.09 -4.79 -5.43
CA VAL A 406 -10.03 -5.10 -4.00
C VAL A 406 -11.45 -5.36 -3.51
N PRO A 407 -11.79 -6.59 -3.07
CA PRO A 407 -13.07 -6.86 -2.44
C PRO A 407 -13.13 -6.15 -1.08
N VAL A 408 -14.13 -5.30 -0.88
CA VAL A 408 -14.32 -4.55 0.38
C VAL A 408 -15.70 -4.83 0.95
N ILE A 409 -15.76 -5.02 2.27
CA ILE A 409 -16.99 -5.28 3.02
C ILE A 409 -17.97 -4.10 2.86
N LYS A 410 -19.23 -4.42 2.51
CA LYS A 410 -20.34 -3.46 2.39
C LYS A 410 -20.92 -3.14 3.76
N ASP A 411 -21.34 -4.18 4.48
CA ASP A 411 -21.95 -4.08 5.80
C ASP A 411 -21.08 -4.81 6.83
N LYS A 412 -20.55 -4.03 7.77
CA LYS A 412 -19.71 -4.58 8.85
C LYS A 412 -20.49 -5.39 9.87
N ALA A 413 -21.81 -5.17 9.98
CA ALA A 413 -22.69 -5.96 10.86
C ALA A 413 -23.18 -7.26 10.18
N GLY A 414 -23.08 -7.32 8.85
CA GLY A 414 -23.43 -8.50 8.06
C GLY A 414 -22.42 -9.65 8.19
N LYS A 415 -22.75 -10.79 7.57
CA LYS A 415 -21.88 -11.97 7.57
C LYS A 415 -20.62 -11.71 6.75
N ILE A 416 -19.47 -11.54 7.42
CA ILE A 416 -18.18 -11.24 6.80
C ILE A 416 -17.67 -12.40 5.92
N SER A 417 -18.10 -13.64 6.19
CA SER A 417 -17.78 -14.80 5.35
C SER A 417 -18.69 -14.94 4.13
N SER A 418 -19.71 -14.10 3.96
CA SER A 418 -20.57 -14.13 2.77
C SER A 418 -19.97 -13.29 1.65
N LYS A 419 -19.88 -13.87 0.45
CA LYS A 419 -19.38 -13.16 -0.74
C LYS A 419 -20.25 -11.95 -1.13
N ASP A 420 -21.55 -12.01 -0.86
CA ASP A 420 -22.51 -10.97 -1.28
C ASP A 420 -22.36 -9.69 -0.44
N ASN A 421 -21.77 -9.80 0.74
CA ASN A 421 -21.39 -8.69 1.60
C ASN A 421 -20.13 -7.95 1.11
N TYR A 422 -19.60 -8.27 -0.07
CA TYR A 422 -18.46 -7.56 -0.65
C TYR A 422 -18.85 -6.79 -1.90
N ARG A 423 -18.20 -5.64 -2.08
CA ARG A 423 -18.18 -4.89 -3.34
C ARG A 423 -16.75 -4.80 -3.86
N PRO A 424 -16.53 -4.97 -5.17
CA PRO A 424 -15.21 -4.72 -5.74
C PRO A 424 -14.96 -3.21 -5.81
N ILE A 425 -13.78 -2.77 -5.38
CA ILE A 425 -13.25 -1.43 -5.62
C ILE A 425 -12.13 -1.55 -6.64
N ALA A 426 -12.21 -0.78 -7.73
CA ALA A 426 -11.17 -0.76 -8.76
C ALA A 426 -10.06 0.24 -8.42
N LEU A 427 -8.83 -0.24 -8.35
CA LEU A 427 -7.63 0.58 -8.31
C LEU A 427 -7.06 0.67 -9.73
N ALA A 428 -7.31 1.81 -10.37
CA ALA A 428 -6.76 2.16 -11.68
C ALA A 428 -5.58 3.14 -11.53
N SER A 429 -4.74 3.22 -12.57
CA SER A 429 -3.67 4.22 -12.68
C SER A 429 -4.22 5.63 -12.45
N VAL A 430 -3.41 6.50 -11.82
CA VAL A 430 -3.81 7.90 -11.65
C VAL A 430 -3.79 8.66 -12.97
N PHE A 431 -2.93 8.28 -13.92
CA PHE A 431 -2.93 8.85 -15.27
C PHE A 431 -4.23 8.49 -15.99
N SER A 432 -4.69 7.25 -15.82
CA SER A 432 -5.99 6.81 -16.33
C SER A 432 -7.12 7.67 -15.79
N LYS A 433 -7.17 7.92 -14.48
CA LYS A 433 -8.18 8.82 -13.90
C LYS A 433 -8.08 10.25 -14.43
N THR A 434 -6.86 10.74 -14.65
CA THR A 434 -6.63 12.08 -15.21
C THR A 434 -7.23 12.17 -16.62
N ILE A 435 -7.02 11.16 -17.47
CA ILE A 435 -7.63 11.08 -18.80
C ILE A 435 -9.15 10.97 -18.70
N GLU A 436 -9.70 10.15 -17.79
CA GLU A 436 -11.15 10.04 -17.60
C GLU A 436 -11.79 11.40 -17.27
N VAL A 437 -11.15 12.23 -16.43
CA VAL A 437 -11.62 13.58 -16.10
C VAL A 437 -11.57 14.53 -17.31
N ILE A 438 -10.56 14.40 -18.16
CA ILE A 438 -10.44 15.18 -19.40
C ILE A 438 -11.54 14.76 -20.40
N ILE A 439 -11.69 13.45 -20.65
CA ILE A 439 -12.75 12.92 -21.51
C ILE A 439 -14.10 13.40 -21.01
N LEU A 440 -14.35 13.29 -19.70
CA LEU A 440 -15.62 13.70 -19.10
C LEU A 440 -15.92 15.18 -19.40
N GLY A 441 -14.94 16.07 -19.25
CA GLY A 441 -15.10 17.50 -19.57
C GLY A 441 -15.44 17.76 -21.05
N ARG A 442 -14.97 16.91 -21.96
CA ARG A 442 -15.27 17.00 -23.40
C ARG A 442 -16.63 16.41 -23.77
N ILE A 443 -17.06 15.36 -23.07
CA ILE A 443 -18.32 14.66 -23.43
C ILE A 443 -19.55 15.10 -22.65
N GLU A 444 -19.41 15.84 -21.54
CA GLU A 444 -20.53 16.24 -20.67
C GLU A 444 -21.69 16.88 -21.46
N ILE A 445 -21.39 17.65 -22.51
CA ILE A 445 -22.39 18.29 -23.37
C ILE A 445 -23.25 17.32 -24.20
N PHE A 446 -22.77 16.10 -24.47
CA PHE A 446 -23.50 15.06 -25.22
C PHE A 446 -24.30 14.13 -24.30
N LEU A 447 -24.09 14.22 -22.98
CA LEU A 447 -24.68 13.33 -21.99
C LEU A 447 -25.89 13.97 -21.30
N ASP A 448 -26.84 14.49 -22.09
CA ASP A 448 -28.09 15.00 -21.52
C ASP A 448 -28.91 13.85 -20.89
N THR A 449 -29.50 14.15 -19.73
CA THR A 449 -30.20 13.18 -18.88
C THR A 449 -31.63 13.63 -18.65
N ASN A 450 -32.53 12.66 -18.51
CA ASN A 450 -33.93 12.94 -18.27
C ASN A 450 -34.11 13.88 -17.05
N PRO A 451 -35.05 14.85 -17.09
CA PRO A 451 -35.35 15.71 -15.94
C PRO A 451 -35.69 14.93 -14.66
N ASN A 452 -36.25 13.72 -14.78
CA ASN A 452 -36.61 12.85 -13.67
C ASN A 452 -35.45 11.98 -13.17
N GLN A 453 -34.24 12.13 -13.72
CA GLN A 453 -33.03 11.47 -13.22
C GLN A 453 -32.33 12.33 -12.18
N PHE A 454 -32.27 11.84 -10.94
CA PHE A 454 -31.62 12.54 -9.82
C PHE A 454 -30.23 11.95 -9.49
N GLY A 455 -30.03 10.67 -9.77
CA GLY A 455 -28.78 9.97 -9.47
C GLY A 455 -27.63 10.48 -10.34
N PHE A 456 -26.49 10.74 -9.70
CA PHE A 456 -25.23 11.15 -10.35
C PHE A 456 -25.31 12.41 -11.23
N LYS A 457 -26.37 13.21 -11.07
CA LYS A 457 -26.59 14.46 -11.80
C LYS A 457 -26.18 15.65 -10.95
N LYS A 458 -25.41 16.57 -11.56
CA LYS A 458 -24.94 17.78 -10.88
C LYS A 458 -26.13 18.59 -10.34
N LYS A 459 -26.01 19.10 -9.11
CA LYS A 459 -27.06 19.87 -8.39
C LYS A 459 -28.36 19.11 -8.08
N HIS A 460 -28.37 17.78 -8.20
CA HIS A 460 -29.51 16.94 -7.82
C HIS A 460 -29.13 16.04 -6.64
N GLY A 461 -30.13 15.67 -5.84
CA GLY A 461 -29.96 14.88 -4.62
C GLY A 461 -31.14 13.97 -4.34
N THR A 462 -30.96 13.05 -3.38
CA THR A 462 -32.01 12.10 -2.98
C THR A 462 -33.18 12.80 -2.28
N ASP A 463 -32.93 13.94 -1.64
CA ASP A 463 -33.92 14.82 -1.03
C ASP A 463 -34.95 15.33 -2.05
N GLN A 464 -34.49 15.77 -3.23
CA GLN A 464 -35.37 16.21 -4.32
C GLN A 464 -36.22 15.04 -4.84
N CYS A 465 -35.63 13.86 -5.00
CA CYS A 465 -36.37 12.66 -5.43
C CYS A 465 -37.48 12.29 -4.41
N ILE A 466 -37.18 12.36 -3.11
CA ILE A 466 -38.15 12.10 -2.04
C ILE A 466 -39.24 13.18 -2.03
N TYR A 467 -38.87 14.45 -2.24
CA TYR A 467 -39.82 15.55 -2.31
C TYR A 467 -40.83 15.36 -3.45
N VAL A 468 -40.36 15.09 -4.67
CA VAL A 468 -41.23 14.82 -5.83
C VAL A 468 -42.16 13.64 -5.57
N LEU A 469 -41.66 12.56 -4.97
CA LEU A 469 -42.50 11.41 -4.62
C LEU A 469 -43.61 11.77 -3.63
N LYS A 470 -43.29 12.58 -2.60
CA LYS A 470 -44.27 13.05 -1.61
C LYS A 470 -45.35 13.92 -2.24
N GLU A 471 -44.96 14.90 -3.07
CA GLU A 471 -45.90 15.77 -3.78
C GLU A 471 -46.87 14.97 -4.67
N ILE A 472 -46.36 13.95 -5.38
CA ILE A 472 -47.21 13.05 -6.18
C ILE A 472 -48.20 12.31 -5.28
N ILE A 473 -47.73 11.74 -4.16
CA ILE A 473 -48.59 11.02 -3.22
C ILE A 473 -49.69 11.95 -2.66
N ASP A 474 -49.32 13.16 -2.25
CA ASP A 474 -50.23 14.12 -1.64
C ASP A 474 -51.26 14.64 -2.65
N LEU A 475 -50.85 14.92 -3.89
CA LEU A 475 -51.75 15.32 -4.98
C LEU A 475 -52.85 14.27 -5.21
N TYR A 476 -52.47 13.00 -5.40
CA TYR A 476 -53.44 11.94 -5.65
C TYR A 476 -54.33 11.67 -4.44
N ARG A 477 -53.80 11.76 -3.21
CA ARG A 477 -54.60 11.67 -1.98
C ARG A 477 -55.65 12.78 -1.89
N THR A 478 -55.28 14.00 -2.25
CA THR A 478 -56.20 15.16 -2.24
C THR A 478 -57.35 14.98 -3.24
N LEU A 479 -57.10 14.25 -4.33
CA LEU A 479 -58.08 13.89 -5.35
C LEU A 479 -58.86 12.59 -5.03
N ASN A 480 -58.73 12.03 -3.82
CA ASN A 480 -59.27 10.72 -3.42
C ASN A 480 -58.85 9.57 -4.37
N GLY A 481 -57.71 9.70 -5.05
CA GLY A 481 -57.12 8.67 -5.88
C GLY A 481 -56.26 7.70 -5.08
N SER A 482 -56.18 6.45 -5.55
CA SER A 482 -55.23 5.47 -5.01
C SER A 482 -53.85 5.65 -5.65
N VAL A 483 -52.79 5.49 -4.85
CA VAL A 483 -51.39 5.55 -5.31
C VAL A 483 -50.73 4.20 -5.09
N PHE A 484 -50.15 3.65 -6.14
CA PHE A 484 -49.36 2.42 -6.09
C PHE A 484 -47.92 2.76 -6.45
N VAL A 485 -46.96 2.28 -5.66
CA VAL A 485 -45.52 2.53 -5.87
C VAL A 485 -44.83 1.21 -6.20
N CYS A 486 -44.05 1.19 -7.27
CA CYS A 486 -43.22 0.05 -7.67
C CYS A 486 -41.75 0.44 -7.58
N PHE A 487 -40.98 -0.30 -6.77
CA PHE A 487 -39.54 -0.11 -6.67
C PHE A 487 -38.82 -1.13 -7.56
N LEU A 488 -37.98 -0.63 -8.45
CA LEU A 488 -37.16 -1.44 -9.35
C LEU A 488 -35.69 -1.26 -8.98
N ASP A 489 -34.97 -2.36 -8.76
CA ASP A 489 -33.53 -2.35 -8.51
C ASP A 489 -32.81 -3.26 -9.50
N ALA A 490 -31.81 -2.68 -10.18
CA ALA A 490 -31.04 -3.36 -11.20
C ALA A 490 -29.87 -4.14 -10.57
N SER A 491 -30.00 -5.47 -10.56
CA SER A 491 -28.97 -6.35 -10.01
C SER A 491 -27.62 -6.19 -10.71
N LYS A 492 -26.62 -5.71 -9.96
CA LYS A 492 -25.22 -5.55 -10.44
C LYS A 492 -25.12 -4.69 -11.71
N ALA A 493 -25.92 -3.62 -11.80
CA ALA A 493 -26.04 -2.77 -13.00
C ALA A 493 -24.71 -2.37 -13.62
N PHE A 494 -23.78 -1.82 -12.83
CA PHE A 494 -22.44 -1.42 -13.30
C PHE A 494 -21.62 -2.59 -13.84
N ASP A 495 -21.73 -3.78 -13.24
CA ASP A 495 -20.92 -4.92 -13.63
C ASP A 495 -21.45 -5.56 -14.92
N ARG A 496 -22.73 -5.34 -15.28
CA ARG A 496 -23.43 -5.99 -16.39
C ARG A 496 -23.68 -5.09 -17.62
N VAL A 497 -23.07 -3.91 -17.67
CA VAL A 497 -23.20 -3.01 -18.83
C VAL A 497 -22.68 -3.69 -20.09
N ASN A 498 -23.50 -3.76 -21.14
CA ASN A 498 -23.08 -4.26 -22.45
C ASN A 498 -22.29 -3.16 -23.19
N HIS A 499 -21.02 -3.43 -23.54
CA HIS A 499 -20.16 -2.47 -24.22
C HIS A 499 -20.70 -2.06 -25.59
N ARG A 500 -21.15 -3.00 -26.42
CA ARG A 500 -21.76 -2.69 -27.73
C ARG A 500 -22.92 -1.71 -27.62
N THR A 501 -23.86 -1.95 -26.71
CA THR A 501 -24.98 -1.03 -26.48
C THR A 501 -24.50 0.32 -25.95
N LEU A 502 -23.53 0.33 -25.04
CA LEU A 502 -22.95 1.56 -24.49
C LEU A 502 -22.35 2.44 -25.60
N PHE A 503 -21.46 1.88 -26.42
CA PHE A 503 -20.76 2.64 -27.45
C PHE A 503 -21.69 3.06 -28.60
N LYS A 504 -22.66 2.22 -28.96
CA LYS A 504 -23.72 2.60 -29.89
C LYS A 504 -24.49 3.83 -29.38
N ASN A 505 -24.93 3.83 -28.12
CA ASN A 505 -25.66 4.96 -27.54
C ASN A 505 -24.82 6.24 -27.47
N LEU A 506 -23.51 6.13 -27.20
CA LEU A 506 -22.61 7.29 -27.20
C LEU A 506 -22.44 7.85 -28.62
N SER A 507 -22.31 6.98 -29.62
CA SER A 507 -22.26 7.41 -31.02
C SER A 507 -23.55 8.07 -31.48
N GLU A 508 -24.72 7.53 -31.12
CA GLU A 508 -26.02 8.13 -31.45
C GLU A 508 -26.24 9.50 -30.79
N ARG A 509 -25.58 9.74 -29.65
CA ARG A 509 -25.55 11.06 -28.97
C ARG A 509 -24.55 12.05 -29.58
N GLY A 510 -23.80 11.65 -30.61
CA GLY A 510 -22.84 12.51 -31.30
C GLY A 510 -21.52 12.70 -30.56
N VAL A 511 -21.15 11.79 -29.66
CA VAL A 511 -19.82 11.81 -29.03
C VAL A 511 -18.73 11.68 -30.11
N PRO A 512 -17.67 12.52 -30.10
CA PRO A 512 -16.63 12.50 -31.12
C PRO A 512 -15.95 11.13 -31.28
N VAL A 513 -15.69 10.73 -32.52
CA VAL A 513 -15.17 9.40 -32.86
C VAL A 513 -13.81 9.12 -32.24
N TYR A 514 -12.92 10.11 -32.13
CA TYR A 514 -11.61 9.92 -31.48
C TYR A 514 -11.74 9.54 -29.99
N ILE A 515 -12.79 10.03 -29.31
CA ILE A 515 -13.11 9.66 -27.91
C ILE A 515 -13.71 8.25 -27.87
N LEU A 516 -14.63 7.93 -28.79
CA LEU A 516 -15.18 6.57 -28.88
C LEU A 516 -14.07 5.55 -29.11
N ARG A 517 -13.14 5.83 -30.02
CA ARG A 517 -11.99 4.96 -30.34
C ARG A 517 -11.13 4.68 -29.12
N ILE A 518 -10.68 5.71 -28.39
CA ILE A 518 -9.82 5.50 -27.23
C ILE A 518 -10.56 4.76 -26.11
N LEU A 519 -11.85 5.05 -25.89
CA LEU A 519 -12.66 4.33 -24.90
C LEU A 519 -12.86 2.86 -25.31
N MET A 520 -13.18 2.58 -26.57
CA MET A 520 -13.34 1.22 -27.06
C MET A 520 -12.02 0.44 -26.96
N TYR A 521 -10.89 1.04 -27.35
CA TYR A 521 -9.56 0.46 -27.14
C TYR A 521 -9.31 0.13 -25.67
N TRP A 522 -9.67 1.06 -24.79
CA TRP A 522 -9.49 0.92 -23.35
C TRP A 522 -10.29 -0.24 -22.77
N TYR A 523 -11.60 -0.27 -23.03
CA TYR A 523 -12.49 -1.31 -22.50
C TYR A 523 -12.20 -2.68 -23.10
N HIS A 524 -11.79 -2.76 -24.38
CA HIS A 524 -11.42 -4.01 -25.04
C HIS A 524 -10.13 -4.63 -24.49
N ASN A 525 -9.12 -3.80 -24.22
CA ASN A 525 -7.80 -4.26 -23.78
C ASN A 525 -7.61 -4.24 -22.25
N GLN A 526 -8.67 -3.93 -21.49
CA GLN A 526 -8.60 -3.88 -20.04
C GLN A 526 -8.30 -5.27 -19.45
N THR A 527 -7.31 -5.33 -18.57
CA THR A 527 -7.00 -6.53 -17.77
C THR A 527 -7.19 -6.24 -16.30
N THR A 528 -7.63 -7.27 -15.57
CA THR A 528 -7.98 -7.15 -14.16
C THR A 528 -7.39 -8.29 -13.35
N CYS A 529 -6.89 -8.01 -12.15
CA CYS A 529 -6.57 -9.02 -11.15
C CYS A 529 -7.21 -8.69 -9.80
N ILE A 530 -7.31 -9.68 -8.92
CA ILE A 530 -7.86 -9.52 -7.57
C ILE A 530 -6.71 -9.35 -6.58
N LYS A 531 -6.88 -8.42 -5.64
CA LYS A 531 -6.03 -8.30 -4.46
C LYS A 531 -6.80 -8.68 -3.20
N TRP A 532 -6.25 -9.63 -2.44
CA TRP A 532 -6.74 -10.02 -1.13
C TRP A 532 -5.57 -10.07 -0.14
N GLY A 533 -5.54 -9.14 0.81
CA GLY A 533 -4.33 -8.91 1.62
C GLY A 533 -3.15 -8.52 0.74
N ASP A 534 -2.04 -9.25 0.87
CA ASP A 534 -0.84 -9.07 0.06
C ASP A 534 -0.76 -10.01 -1.15
N LEU A 535 -1.77 -10.86 -1.35
CA LEU A 535 -1.84 -11.79 -2.46
C LEU A 535 -2.56 -11.16 -3.66
N LEU A 536 -2.05 -11.48 -4.85
CA LEU A 536 -2.62 -11.10 -6.14
C LEU A 536 -3.02 -12.35 -6.93
N SER A 537 -4.16 -12.30 -7.59
CA SER A 537 -4.59 -13.35 -8.52
C SER A 537 -3.86 -13.22 -9.86
N THR A 538 -3.96 -14.28 -10.68
CA THR A 538 -3.68 -14.15 -12.12
C THR A 538 -4.64 -13.13 -12.77
N LYS A 539 -4.17 -12.46 -13.83
CA LYS A 539 -4.95 -11.49 -14.59
C LYS A 539 -6.03 -12.18 -15.44
N PHE A 540 -7.15 -11.52 -15.66
CA PHE A 540 -8.22 -11.91 -16.59
C PHE A 540 -8.72 -10.70 -17.40
N LYS A 541 -9.32 -10.95 -18.56
CA LYS A 541 -9.94 -9.90 -19.41
C LYS A 541 -11.35 -9.57 -18.94
N VAL A 542 -11.82 -8.39 -19.30
CA VAL A 542 -13.17 -7.89 -18.97
C VAL A 542 -13.92 -7.63 -20.28
N THR A 543 -15.02 -8.34 -20.52
CA THR A 543 -15.85 -8.17 -21.72
C THR A 543 -17.15 -7.41 -21.47
N ASN A 544 -17.52 -7.17 -20.22
CA ASN A 544 -18.69 -6.34 -19.87
C ASN A 544 -18.48 -5.56 -18.57
N GLY A 545 -19.39 -4.60 -18.36
CA GLY A 545 -19.40 -3.76 -17.19
C GLY A 545 -18.50 -2.54 -17.29
N VAL A 546 -18.61 -1.65 -16.32
CA VAL A 546 -17.82 -0.44 -16.17
C VAL A 546 -17.11 -0.44 -14.81
N ARG A 547 -15.91 0.14 -14.76
CA ARG A 547 -15.07 0.12 -13.55
C ARG A 547 -15.75 0.85 -12.39
N LYS A 548 -15.94 0.21 -11.24
CA LYS A 548 -16.46 0.93 -10.06
C LYS A 548 -15.38 1.84 -9.47
N GLY A 549 -15.55 3.15 -9.64
CA GLY A 549 -14.66 4.18 -9.08
C GLY A 549 -13.88 5.02 -10.09
N GLY A 550 -14.21 4.94 -11.38
CA GLY A 550 -13.76 5.93 -12.38
C GLY A 550 -14.73 7.11 -12.44
N ASP A 551 -14.22 8.30 -12.73
CA ASP A 551 -14.98 9.56 -12.62
C ASP A 551 -16.00 9.73 -13.76
N ILE A 552 -15.71 9.15 -14.93
CA ILE A 552 -16.58 9.19 -16.11
C ILE A 552 -17.80 8.28 -15.99
N ILE A 553 -17.74 7.31 -15.09
CA ILE A 553 -18.56 6.08 -15.14
C ILE A 553 -20.01 6.28 -14.73
N PRO A 554 -20.32 7.11 -13.71
CA PRO A 554 -21.71 7.37 -13.35
C PRO A 554 -22.53 8.09 -14.42
N LEU A 555 -21.88 8.71 -15.41
CA LEU A 555 -22.53 9.45 -16.50
C LEU A 555 -22.66 8.63 -17.79
N LEU A 556 -21.92 7.52 -17.91
CA LEU A 556 -22.03 6.58 -19.02
C LEU A 556 -23.22 5.62 -18.89
N ILE A 557 -23.83 5.53 -17.71
CA ILE A 557 -25.03 4.73 -17.40
C ILE A 557 -26.21 5.66 -17.24
#